data_AF-A0A1Q5FAL0-F1
#
_entry.id   AF-A0A1Q5FAL0-F1
#
_cell.length_a   1.000
_cell.length_b   1.000
_cell.length_c   1.000
_cell.angle_alpha   90.00
_cell.angle_beta   90.00
_cell.angle_gamma   90.00
#
_symmetry.space_group_name_H-M   'P 1'
#
loop_
_entity.id
_entity.type
_entity.pdbx_description
1 polymer ?
#
loop_
_entity_poly.entity_id
_entity_poly.type
_entity_poly.pdbx_seq_one_letter_code
_entity_poly.pdbx_strand_id
1 'polypeptide(L)'
;MSARQFPLGDWGEPAERLEELYRWSEERAVEAIEWYRRDRVWKRRWARLLRFAAGVFTVGGITAPIVSLTGVLPHTLEWGYAGLALAAAALLADRAFGLTSGWMRDVSTSQALQRRLEAFQFDWASECVREVLGPTEGTAGEAAERCLGVLRRFCEDVSDLVRSETSEWMLEFRAGMSRLPTQAPGPWSNRTEVGTGAQVRVLPPPGTRPTMPRQRPPEGPLR
;
A
#
# COMPACT_ATOMS: atom_id res chain seq x y z
N MET A 1 -9.91 18.43 1.36
CA MET A 1 -11.29 18.11 1.75
C MET A 1 -11.81 19.28 2.55
N SER A 2 -12.88 19.93 2.10
CA SER A 2 -13.51 20.98 2.89
C SER A 2 -14.34 20.32 3.99
N ALA A 3 -14.21 20.80 5.23
CA ALA A 3 -15.08 20.37 6.32
C ALA A 3 -16.45 21.05 6.13
N ARG A 4 -17.31 20.45 5.30
CA ARG A 4 -18.72 20.85 5.25
C ARG A 4 -19.32 20.63 6.64
N GLN A 5 -20.05 21.63 7.13
CA GLN A 5 -20.73 21.54 8.41
C GLN A 5 -21.69 20.35 8.40
N PHE A 6 -21.74 19.63 9.52
CA PHE A 6 -22.74 18.60 9.75
C PHE A 6 -24.13 19.28 9.79
N PRO A 7 -25.16 18.74 9.11
CA PRO A 7 -26.49 19.35 9.16
C PRO A 7 -27.00 19.38 10.61
N LEU A 8 -27.20 20.58 11.16
CA LEU A 8 -27.70 20.77 12.52
C LEU A 8 -29.14 21.30 12.49
N GLY A 9 -30.05 20.48 13.03
CA GLY A 9 -31.18 20.95 13.83
C GLY A 9 -32.42 21.45 13.08
N ASP A 10 -33.29 20.51 12.69
CA ASP A 10 -34.75 20.57 12.90
C ASP A 10 -35.33 19.16 12.61
N TRP A 11 -35.81 18.44 13.64
CA TRP A 11 -36.34 17.07 13.52
C TRP A 11 -37.87 17.03 13.35
N GLY A 12 -38.50 18.17 13.03
CA GLY A 12 -39.93 18.22 12.72
C GLY A 12 -40.33 17.29 11.57
N GLU A 13 -39.43 17.07 10.61
CA GLU A 13 -39.61 16.16 9.46
C GLU A 13 -38.44 15.16 9.39
N PRO A 14 -38.52 14.03 10.12
CA PRO A 14 -37.39 13.12 10.29
C PRO A 14 -36.93 12.45 9.00
N ALA A 15 -37.84 12.17 8.06
CA ALA A 15 -37.51 11.52 6.79
C ALA A 15 -36.62 12.40 5.90
N GLU A 16 -36.94 13.69 5.76
CA GLU A 16 -36.14 14.62 4.96
C GLU A 16 -34.72 14.79 5.54
N ARG A 17 -34.61 14.84 6.87
CA ARG A 17 -33.31 14.95 7.55
C ARG A 17 -32.45 13.72 7.40
N LEU A 18 -33.06 12.53 7.45
CA LEU A 18 -32.36 11.28 7.21
C LEU A 18 -31.80 11.23 5.78
N GLU A 19 -32.59 11.66 4.80
CA GLU A 19 -32.16 11.78 3.40
C GLU A 19 -31.03 12.80 3.22
N GLU A 20 -31.10 13.97 3.87
CA GLU A 20 -30.01 14.95 3.87
C GLU A 20 -28.71 14.39 4.46
N LEU A 21 -28.80 13.66 5.58
CA LEU A 21 -27.65 13.01 6.21
C LEU A 21 -27.07 11.91 5.32
N TYR A 22 -27.92 11.13 4.66
CA TYR A 22 -27.50 10.14 3.67
C TYR A 22 -26.72 10.80 2.53
N ARG A 23 -27.28 11.83 1.89
CA ARG A 23 -26.62 12.54 0.77
C ARG A 23 -25.32 13.19 1.20
N TRP A 24 -25.29 13.82 2.37
CA TRP A 24 -24.07 14.40 2.92
C TRP A 24 -22.99 13.34 3.11
N SER A 25 -23.35 12.16 3.62
CA SER A 25 -22.41 11.05 3.86
C SER A 25 -21.91 10.43 2.55
N GLU A 26 -22.81 10.21 1.61
CA GLU A 26 -22.53 9.70 0.27
C GLU A 26 -21.59 10.64 -0.49
N GLU A 27 -21.92 11.94 -0.57
CA GLU A 27 -21.10 12.93 -1.28
C GLU A 27 -19.68 13.01 -0.70
N ARG A 28 -19.53 12.94 0.62
CA ARG A 28 -18.21 12.94 1.27
C ARG A 28 -17.38 11.72 0.90
N ALA A 29 -18.01 10.55 0.84
CA ALA A 29 -17.34 9.33 0.43
C ALA A 29 -16.96 9.37 -1.06
N VAL A 30 -17.86 9.85 -1.93
CA VAL A 30 -17.60 10.03 -3.36
C VAL A 30 -16.46 11.03 -3.58
N GLU A 31 -16.44 12.16 -2.88
CA GLU A 31 -15.36 13.15 -2.95
C GLU A 31 -14.02 12.53 -2.54
N ALA A 32 -14.00 11.75 -1.45
CA ALA A 32 -12.81 11.04 -1.01
C ALA A 32 -12.33 10.02 -2.07
N ILE A 33 -13.21 9.18 -2.60
CA ILE A 33 -12.89 8.20 -3.65
C ILE A 33 -12.26 8.91 -4.85
N GLU A 34 -12.85 10.00 -5.30
CA GLU A 34 -12.39 10.75 -6.45
C GLU A 34 -11.06 11.46 -6.17
N TRP A 35 -10.84 11.96 -4.95
CA TRP A 35 -9.56 12.48 -4.53
C TRP A 35 -8.45 11.42 -4.63
N TYR A 36 -8.64 10.23 -4.07
CA TYR A 36 -7.67 9.12 -4.19
C TYR A 36 -7.45 8.70 -5.65
N ARG A 37 -8.51 8.68 -6.47
CA ARG A 37 -8.42 8.34 -7.90
C ARG A 37 -7.65 9.37 -8.72
N ARG A 38 -7.72 10.66 -8.35
CA ARG A 38 -6.96 11.73 -9.00
C ARG A 38 -5.50 11.73 -8.56
N ASP A 39 -5.27 11.60 -7.25
CA ASP A 39 -3.94 11.67 -6.64
C ASP A 39 -2.99 10.57 -7.16
N ARG A 40 -3.50 9.34 -7.36
CA ARG A 40 -2.73 8.23 -7.94
C ARG A 40 -2.14 8.54 -9.32
N VAL A 41 -2.76 9.41 -10.12
CA VAL A 41 -2.33 9.63 -11.52
C VAL A 41 -0.98 10.33 -11.55
N TRP A 42 -0.81 11.35 -10.71
CA TRP A 42 0.44 12.09 -10.58
C TRP A 42 1.55 11.19 -10.03
N LYS A 43 1.30 10.51 -8.90
CA LYS A 43 2.25 9.56 -8.29
C LYS A 43 2.69 8.47 -9.27
N ARG A 44 1.75 7.89 -10.03
CA ARG A 44 2.05 6.89 -11.08
C ARG A 44 2.87 7.45 -12.23
N ARG A 45 2.66 8.72 -12.62
CA ARG A 45 3.46 9.36 -13.68
C ARG A 45 4.92 9.54 -13.21
N TRP A 46 5.13 10.06 -12.01
CA TRP A 46 6.48 10.22 -11.46
C TRP A 46 7.20 8.91 -11.19
N ALA A 47 6.52 7.92 -10.62
CA ALA A 47 7.10 6.59 -10.41
C ALA A 47 7.55 5.94 -11.74
N ARG A 48 6.77 6.10 -12.82
CA ARG A 48 7.15 5.61 -14.15
C ARG A 48 8.29 6.39 -14.76
N LEU A 49 8.31 7.72 -14.61
CA LEU A 49 9.39 8.57 -15.09
C LEU A 49 10.71 8.21 -14.38
N LEU A 50 10.70 8.06 -13.06
CA LEU A 50 11.89 7.66 -12.29
C LEU A 50 12.38 6.27 -12.68
N ARG A 51 11.49 5.29 -12.89
CA ARG A 51 11.88 3.96 -13.37
C ARG A 51 12.48 3.98 -14.77
N PHE A 52 11.88 4.75 -15.68
CA PHE A 52 12.39 4.87 -17.04
C PHE A 52 13.76 5.56 -17.04
N ALA A 53 13.90 6.66 -16.29
CA ALA A 53 15.16 7.36 -16.13
C ALA A 53 16.24 6.42 -15.54
N ALA A 54 15.91 5.67 -14.48
CA ALA A 54 16.81 4.68 -13.91
C ALA A 54 17.26 3.65 -14.95
N GLY A 55 16.34 3.09 -15.74
CA GLY A 55 16.66 2.13 -16.79
C GLY A 55 17.59 2.72 -17.86
N VAL A 56 17.28 3.90 -18.38
CA VAL A 56 18.11 4.60 -19.38
C VAL A 56 19.51 4.87 -18.84
N PHE A 57 19.61 5.39 -17.62
CA PHE A 57 20.88 5.68 -17.00
C PHE A 57 21.70 4.43 -16.64
N THR A 58 21.04 3.34 -16.25
CA THR A 58 21.71 2.05 -16.03
C THR A 58 22.27 1.49 -17.34
N VAL A 59 21.49 1.50 -18.43
CA VAL A 59 21.98 1.00 -19.73
C VAL A 59 23.11 1.87 -20.25
N GLY A 60 22.98 3.20 -20.18
CA GLY A 60 24.05 4.13 -20.56
C GLY A 60 25.32 3.94 -19.71
N GLY A 61 25.16 3.78 -18.40
CA GLY A 61 26.24 3.56 -17.46
C GLY A 61 27.00 2.24 -17.68
N ILE A 62 26.28 1.15 -17.99
CA ILE A 62 26.87 -0.17 -18.26
C ILE A 62 27.51 -0.24 -19.66
N THR A 63 26.97 0.47 -20.63
CA THR A 63 27.51 0.47 -22.01
C THR A 63 28.70 1.42 -22.19
N ALA A 64 28.84 2.42 -21.30
CA ALA A 64 29.96 3.37 -21.33
C ALA A 64 31.36 2.72 -21.31
N PRO A 65 31.67 1.72 -20.47
CA PRO A 65 32.94 0.98 -20.55
C PRO A 65 33.20 0.34 -21.92
N ILE A 66 32.17 -0.23 -22.56
CA ILE A 66 32.30 -0.88 -23.88
C ILE A 66 32.65 0.17 -24.95
N VAL A 67 31.97 1.32 -24.92
CA VAL A 67 32.26 2.43 -25.83
C VAL A 67 33.65 3.01 -25.55
N SER A 68 34.09 3.06 -24.29
CA SER A 68 35.44 3.54 -23.95
C SER A 68 36.56 2.69 -24.58
N LEU A 69 36.33 1.38 -24.78
CA LEU A 69 37.29 0.49 -25.46
C LEU A 69 37.48 0.83 -26.94
N THR A 70 36.52 1.51 -27.57
CA THR A 70 36.63 1.92 -28.98
C THR A 70 37.54 3.13 -29.16
N GLY A 71 37.82 3.89 -28.10
CA GLY A 71 38.65 5.11 -28.14
C GLY A 71 38.02 6.29 -28.90
N VAL A 72 36.77 6.17 -29.37
CA VAL A 72 36.14 7.16 -30.25
C VAL A 72 35.65 8.40 -29.49
N LEU A 73 35.26 8.25 -28.21
CA LEU A 73 34.79 9.36 -27.36
C LEU A 73 35.61 9.51 -26.07
N PRO A 74 36.20 10.70 -25.80
CA PRO A 74 36.88 10.97 -24.53
C PRO A 74 35.90 11.05 -23.35
N HIS A 75 36.37 10.76 -22.14
CA HIS A 75 35.61 10.81 -20.87
C HIS A 75 34.37 9.93 -20.75
N THR A 76 34.16 8.97 -21.66
CA THR A 76 32.98 8.09 -21.66
C THR A 76 32.78 7.35 -20.33
N LEU A 77 33.88 6.94 -19.67
CA LEU A 77 33.84 6.21 -18.40
C LEU A 77 33.31 7.06 -17.24
N GLU A 78 33.70 8.34 -17.16
CA GLU A 78 33.25 9.28 -16.13
C GLU A 78 31.74 9.54 -16.25
N TRP A 79 31.26 9.77 -17.47
CA TRP A 79 29.83 9.90 -17.76
C TRP A 79 29.05 8.60 -17.49
N GLY A 80 29.70 7.44 -17.67
CA GLY A 80 29.15 6.14 -17.31
C GLY A 80 28.89 6.01 -15.81
N TYR A 81 29.87 6.36 -14.98
CA TYR A 81 29.70 6.40 -13.51
C TYR A 81 28.65 7.42 -13.08
N ALA A 82 28.62 8.61 -13.70
CA ALA A 82 27.58 9.61 -13.44
C ALA A 82 26.18 9.06 -13.77
N GLY A 83 26.03 8.34 -14.89
CA GLY A 83 24.81 7.63 -15.25
C GLY A 83 24.39 6.62 -14.18
N LEU A 84 25.30 5.75 -13.75
CA LEU A 84 24.99 4.78 -12.68
C LEU A 84 24.59 5.48 -11.37
N ALA A 85 25.24 6.58 -11.00
CA ALA A 85 24.88 7.37 -9.83
C ALA A 85 23.48 7.99 -9.96
N LEU A 86 23.13 8.52 -11.13
CA LEU A 86 21.78 9.05 -11.41
C LEU A 86 20.72 7.96 -11.38
N ALA A 87 21.03 6.76 -11.88
CA ALA A 87 20.12 5.62 -11.79
C ALA A 87 19.85 5.23 -10.33
N ALA A 88 20.90 5.16 -9.50
CA ALA A 88 20.76 4.90 -8.08
C ALA A 88 19.97 6.01 -7.37
N ALA A 89 20.24 7.27 -7.68
CA ALA A 89 19.50 8.42 -7.14
C ALA A 89 18.01 8.38 -7.52
N ALA A 90 17.68 8.01 -8.76
CA ALA A 90 16.29 7.88 -9.21
C ALA A 90 15.53 6.78 -8.44
N LEU A 91 16.17 5.64 -8.18
CA LEU A 91 15.58 4.56 -7.39
C LEU A 91 15.43 4.93 -5.91
N LEU A 92 16.42 5.63 -5.34
CA LEU A 92 16.36 6.14 -3.98
C LEU A 92 15.26 7.20 -3.83
N ALA A 93 15.09 8.08 -4.81
CA ALA A 93 14.01 9.06 -4.82
C ALA A 93 12.64 8.36 -4.87
N ASP A 94 12.43 7.40 -5.79
CA ASP A 94 11.16 6.65 -5.86
C ASP A 94 10.82 5.98 -4.51
N ARG A 95 11.83 5.45 -3.83
CA ARG A 95 11.70 4.81 -2.52
C ARG A 95 11.48 5.80 -1.37
N ALA A 96 12.20 6.91 -1.34
CA ALA A 96 12.11 7.92 -0.28
C ALA A 96 10.78 8.67 -0.32
N PHE A 97 10.29 8.99 -1.52
CA PHE A 97 8.97 9.59 -1.70
C PHE A 97 7.83 8.56 -1.68
N GLY A 98 8.14 7.26 -1.72
CA GLY A 98 7.16 6.19 -1.73
C GLY A 98 6.17 6.31 -2.90
N LEU A 99 6.61 6.83 -4.05
CA LEU A 99 5.68 7.13 -5.16
C LEU A 99 5.02 5.86 -5.68
N THR A 100 5.78 4.77 -5.78
CA THR A 100 5.29 3.46 -6.20
C THR A 100 4.27 2.87 -5.24
N SER A 101 4.60 2.78 -3.94
CA SER A 101 3.67 2.21 -2.96
C SER A 101 2.47 3.14 -2.74
N GLY A 102 2.70 4.45 -2.77
CA GLY A 102 1.67 5.47 -2.64
C GLY A 102 0.54 5.34 -3.66
N TRP A 103 0.85 5.25 -4.97
CA TRP A 103 -0.23 5.12 -5.96
C TRP A 103 -0.97 3.78 -5.87
N MET A 104 -0.30 2.70 -5.44
CA MET A 104 -0.96 1.40 -5.22
C MET A 104 -1.88 1.46 -4.01
N ARG A 105 -1.44 2.11 -2.92
CA ARG A 105 -2.23 2.36 -1.71
C ARG A 105 -3.47 3.19 -2.01
N ASP A 106 -3.33 4.26 -2.80
CA ASP A 106 -4.47 5.07 -3.21
C ASP A 106 -5.51 4.25 -4.00
N VAL A 107 -5.06 3.29 -4.82
CA VAL A 107 -5.94 2.37 -5.55
C VAL A 107 -6.68 1.44 -4.59
N SER A 108 -5.98 0.81 -3.64
CA SER A 108 -6.62 -0.08 -2.68
C SER A 108 -7.59 0.65 -1.77
N THR A 109 -7.24 1.85 -1.28
CA THR A 109 -8.10 2.66 -0.42
C THR A 109 -9.35 3.13 -1.18
N SER A 110 -9.20 3.62 -2.43
CA SER A 110 -10.36 4.02 -3.24
C SER A 110 -11.29 2.84 -3.55
N GLN A 111 -10.77 1.63 -3.80
CA GLN A 111 -11.59 0.43 -4.01
C GLN A 111 -12.25 -0.06 -2.72
N ALA A 112 -11.58 0.02 -1.57
CA ALA A 112 -12.17 -0.32 -0.28
C ALA A 112 -13.31 0.65 0.07
N LEU A 113 -13.11 1.95 -0.17
CA LEU A 113 -14.11 2.97 0.08
C LEU A 113 -15.31 2.84 -0.87
N GLN A 114 -15.07 2.55 -2.15
CA GLN A 114 -16.15 2.26 -3.12
C GLN A 114 -17.02 1.09 -2.67
N ARG A 115 -16.43 -0.03 -2.24
CA ARG A 115 -17.19 -1.21 -1.77
C ARG A 115 -18.05 -0.91 -0.53
N ARG A 116 -17.55 -0.08 0.38
CA ARG A 116 -18.29 0.33 1.58
C ARG A 116 -19.41 1.32 1.26
N LEU A 117 -19.17 2.22 0.30
CA LEU A 117 -20.20 3.10 -0.20
C LEU A 117 -21.34 2.30 -0.85
N GLU A 118 -21.02 1.33 -1.70
CA GLU A 118 -22.02 0.45 -2.32
C GLU A 118 -22.83 -0.31 -1.24
N ALA A 119 -22.17 -0.89 -0.24
CA ALA A 119 -22.84 -1.56 0.87
C ALA A 119 -23.78 -0.59 1.64
N PHE A 120 -23.31 0.62 1.94
CA PHE A 120 -24.11 1.65 2.59
C PHE A 120 -25.37 2.02 1.78
N GLN A 121 -25.24 2.20 0.46
CA GLN A 121 -26.37 2.49 -0.42
C GLN A 121 -27.41 1.37 -0.44
N PHE A 122 -26.96 0.11 -0.48
CA PHE A 122 -27.85 -1.05 -0.43
C PHE A 122 -28.53 -1.20 0.94
N ASP A 123 -27.78 -1.06 2.04
CA ASP A 123 -28.32 -1.14 3.39
C ASP A 123 -29.37 -0.03 3.60
N TRP A 124 -29.10 1.19 3.15
CA TRP A 124 -30.05 2.30 3.17
C TRP A 124 -31.32 1.98 2.38
N ALA A 125 -31.17 1.56 1.12
CA ALA A 125 -32.31 1.20 0.27
C ALA A 125 -33.15 0.07 0.88
N SER A 126 -32.51 -0.90 1.53
CA SER A 126 -33.21 -2.00 2.21
C SER A 126 -34.06 -1.51 3.39
N GLU A 127 -33.58 -0.52 4.14
CA GLU A 127 -34.33 0.07 5.24
C GLU A 127 -35.48 0.97 4.74
N CYS A 128 -35.27 1.76 3.69
CA CYS A 128 -36.34 2.54 3.06
C CYS A 128 -37.45 1.64 2.50
N VAL A 129 -37.09 0.52 1.85
CA VAL A 129 -38.08 -0.46 1.36
C VAL A 129 -38.82 -1.10 2.52
N ARG A 130 -38.11 -1.42 3.61
CA ARG A 130 -38.73 -2.00 4.82
C ARG A 130 -39.67 -1.02 5.52
N GLU A 131 -39.41 0.28 5.44
CA GLU A 131 -40.32 1.32 5.92
C GLU A 131 -41.60 1.38 5.06
N VAL A 132 -41.48 1.32 3.72
CA VAL A 132 -42.62 1.45 2.80
C VAL A 132 -43.46 0.18 2.68
N LEU A 133 -42.83 -1.01 2.75
CA LEU A 133 -43.48 -2.31 2.52
C LEU A 133 -43.60 -3.19 3.78
N GLY A 134 -43.08 -2.73 4.92
CA GLY A 134 -43.07 -3.51 6.16
C GLY A 134 -44.45 -3.65 6.82
N PRO A 135 -44.63 -4.65 7.70
CA PRO A 135 -45.81 -4.72 8.56
C PRO A 135 -45.95 -3.42 9.37
N THR A 136 -47.17 -2.92 9.55
CA THR A 136 -47.50 -1.66 10.24
C THR A 136 -47.14 -1.61 11.74
N GLU A 137 -46.36 -2.56 12.25
CA GLU A 137 -46.02 -2.72 13.67
C GLU A 137 -44.83 -1.85 14.10
N GLY A 138 -44.03 -1.33 13.16
CA GLY A 138 -42.89 -0.45 13.46
C GLY A 138 -43.30 1.01 13.51
N THR A 139 -43.02 1.71 14.62
CA THR A 139 -43.23 3.17 14.68
C THR A 139 -42.23 3.90 13.79
N ALA A 140 -42.58 5.08 13.26
CA ALA A 140 -41.68 5.90 12.44
C ALA A 140 -40.34 6.20 13.14
N GLY A 141 -40.33 6.22 14.49
CA GLY A 141 -39.11 6.36 15.29
C GLY A 141 -38.17 5.16 15.17
N GLU A 142 -38.68 3.93 15.17
CA GLU A 142 -37.85 2.72 15.01
C GLU A 142 -37.25 2.60 13.61
N ALA A 143 -37.96 3.07 12.58
CA ALA A 143 -37.40 3.16 11.23
C ALA A 143 -36.25 4.18 11.17
N ALA A 144 -36.46 5.36 11.77
CA ALA A 144 -35.43 6.39 11.86
C ALA A 144 -34.18 5.90 12.62
N GLU A 145 -34.34 5.21 13.75
CA GLU A 145 -33.23 4.65 14.52
C GLU A 145 -32.40 3.64 13.72
N ARG A 146 -33.05 2.81 12.90
CA ARG A 146 -32.35 1.85 12.01
C ARG A 146 -31.55 2.56 10.93
N CYS A 147 -32.13 3.56 10.27
CA CYS A 147 -31.44 4.40 9.29
C CYS A 147 -30.22 5.11 9.90
N LEU A 148 -30.37 5.67 11.12
CA LEU A 148 -29.24 6.24 11.87
C LEU A 148 -28.16 5.21 12.21
N GLY A 149 -28.55 3.96 12.48
CA GLY A 149 -27.63 2.84 12.67
C GLY A 149 -26.77 2.58 11.44
N VAL A 150 -27.37 2.56 10.25
CA VAL A 150 -26.65 2.39 8.96
C VAL A 150 -25.67 3.54 8.73
N LEU A 151 -26.12 4.80 8.91
CA LEU A 151 -25.28 6.01 8.81
C LEU A 151 -24.07 5.97 9.76
N ARG A 152 -24.32 5.62 11.03
CA ARG A 152 -23.27 5.54 12.06
C ARG A 152 -22.24 4.48 11.70
N ARG A 153 -22.69 3.28 11.34
CA ARG A 153 -21.80 2.18 10.96
C ARG A 153 -20.92 2.56 9.78
N PHE A 154 -21.49 3.21 8.76
CA PHE A 154 -20.72 3.68 7.62
C PHE A 154 -19.65 4.72 8.02
N CYS A 155 -20.00 5.69 8.86
CA CYS A 155 -19.06 6.69 9.36
C CYS A 155 -17.90 6.07 10.17
N GLU A 156 -18.22 5.08 11.01
CA GLU A 156 -17.24 4.32 11.79
C GLU A 156 -16.32 3.52 10.84
N ASP A 157 -16.88 2.79 9.88
CA ASP A 157 -16.13 2.03 8.89
C ASP A 157 -15.17 2.93 8.09
N VAL A 158 -15.62 4.09 7.62
CA VAL A 158 -14.76 5.05 6.90
C VAL A 158 -13.64 5.56 7.80
N SER A 159 -13.95 5.91 9.06
CA SER A 159 -12.95 6.37 10.02
C SER A 159 -11.89 5.32 10.31
N ASP A 160 -12.30 4.05 10.45
CA ASP A 160 -11.40 2.92 10.65
C ASP A 160 -10.56 2.63 9.41
N LEU A 161 -11.11 2.84 8.19
CA LEU A 161 -10.32 2.75 6.96
C LEU A 161 -9.14 3.72 7.00
N VAL A 162 -9.43 4.99 7.24
CA VAL A 162 -8.44 6.06 7.23
C VAL A 162 -7.41 5.85 8.34
N ARG A 163 -7.86 5.39 9.51
CA ARG A 163 -6.96 5.05 10.62
C ARG A 163 -6.04 3.89 10.26
N SER A 164 -6.58 2.81 9.71
CA SER A 164 -5.78 1.64 9.31
C SER A 164 -4.74 2.00 8.24
N GLU A 165 -5.14 2.77 7.22
CA GLU A 165 -4.27 3.27 6.17
C GLU A 165 -3.12 4.13 6.74
N THR A 166 -3.43 5.01 7.69
CA THR A 166 -2.42 5.85 8.35
C THR A 166 -1.44 5.02 9.15
N SER A 167 -1.93 3.99 9.85
CA SER A 167 -1.09 3.09 10.65
C SER A 167 -0.16 2.23 9.78
N GLU A 168 -0.68 1.71 8.67
CA GLU A 168 0.08 0.93 7.70
C GLU A 168 1.18 1.79 7.07
N TRP A 169 0.87 3.04 6.70
CA TRP A 169 1.88 3.96 6.18
C TRP A 169 2.97 4.30 7.19
N MET A 170 2.64 4.48 8.47
CA MET A 170 3.65 4.68 9.50
C MET A 170 4.58 3.47 9.66
N LEU A 171 4.04 2.25 9.54
CA LEU A 171 4.85 1.02 9.59
C LEU A 171 5.74 0.88 8.37
N GLU A 172 5.22 1.13 7.16
CA GLU A 172 5.99 1.08 5.92
C GLU A 172 7.09 2.16 5.92
N PHE A 173 6.79 3.38 6.35
CA PHE A 173 7.76 4.46 6.47
C PHE A 173 8.90 4.11 7.44
N ARG A 174 8.56 3.57 8.63
CA ARG A 174 9.55 3.10 9.61
C ARG A 174 10.40 1.95 9.06
N ALA A 175 9.79 0.98 8.38
CA ALA A 175 10.50 -0.11 7.73
C ALA A 175 11.39 0.39 6.56
N GLY A 176 10.98 1.45 5.87
CA GLY A 176 11.76 2.13 4.85
C GLY A 176 13.04 2.74 5.42
N MET A 177 12.95 3.41 6.57
CA MET A 177 14.10 3.99 7.27
C MET A 177 15.05 2.93 7.84
N SER A 178 14.54 1.82 8.37
CA SER A 178 15.38 0.75 8.95
C SER A 178 16.03 -0.15 7.90
N ARG A 179 15.53 -0.16 6.67
CA ARG A 179 16.12 -0.87 5.52
C ARG A 179 17.17 -0.07 4.77
N LEU A 180 17.70 1.02 5.30
CA LEU A 180 19.04 1.48 4.92
C LEU A 180 20.02 0.50 5.56
N PRO A 181 20.57 -0.49 4.83
CA PRO A 181 21.71 -1.17 5.37
C PRO A 181 22.80 -0.11 5.33
N THR A 182 23.31 0.29 6.48
CA THR A 182 24.74 0.53 6.58
C THR A 182 25.38 -0.79 6.18
N GLN A 183 25.45 -1.08 4.88
CA GLN A 183 26.54 -1.86 4.32
C GLN A 183 27.74 -0.95 4.50
N ALA A 184 28.21 -0.86 5.75
CA ALA A 184 29.60 -0.61 6.00
C ALA A 184 30.30 -1.62 5.10
N PRO A 185 31.19 -1.19 4.19
CA PRO A 185 32.02 -2.14 3.49
C PRO A 185 32.69 -2.97 4.59
N GLY A 186 32.26 -4.22 4.74
CA GLY A 186 32.98 -5.16 5.58
C GLY A 186 34.44 -5.06 5.14
N PRO A 187 35.39 -4.89 6.07
CA PRO A 187 36.78 -4.66 5.71
C PRO A 187 37.13 -5.73 4.70
N TRP A 188 37.50 -5.30 3.48
CA TRP A 188 37.96 -6.19 2.44
C TRP A 188 38.97 -7.11 3.11
N SER A 189 38.60 -8.38 3.26
CA SER A 189 39.47 -9.38 3.86
C SER A 189 40.76 -9.31 3.07
N ASN A 190 41.84 -8.90 3.74
CA ASN A 190 43.17 -8.82 3.16
C ASN A 190 43.40 -10.06 2.32
N ARG A 191 43.57 -9.84 1.01
CA ARG A 191 44.12 -10.84 0.10
C ARG A 191 45.57 -11.04 0.53
N THR A 192 45.77 -11.96 1.47
CA THR A 192 47.08 -12.53 1.76
C THR A 192 47.32 -13.59 0.69
N GLU A 193 47.96 -13.19 -0.41
CA GLU A 193 48.76 -14.15 -1.16
C GLU A 193 49.89 -14.59 -0.23
N VAL A 194 49.91 -15.88 0.14
CA VAL A 194 51.07 -16.78 0.09
C VAL A 194 50.61 -18.16 0.59
N GLY A 195 50.66 -19.17 -0.30
CA GLY A 195 51.03 -20.54 0.09
C GLY A 195 49.93 -21.57 0.40
N THR A 196 49.73 -22.47 -0.57
CA THR A 196 49.53 -23.92 -0.38
C THR A 196 48.16 -24.43 0.09
N GLY A 197 47.45 -25.14 -0.81
CA GLY A 197 46.42 -26.12 -0.44
C GLY A 197 45.09 -25.95 -1.16
N ALA A 198 45.01 -26.39 -2.42
CA ALA A 198 43.74 -26.58 -3.12
C ALA A 198 42.90 -27.66 -2.41
N GLN A 199 41.96 -27.26 -1.56
CA GLN A 199 40.92 -28.15 -1.03
C GLN A 199 39.74 -28.13 -2.01
N VAL A 200 39.76 -29.09 -2.93
CA VAL A 200 38.67 -29.44 -3.83
C VAL A 200 37.41 -29.71 -2.99
N ARG A 201 36.41 -28.84 -3.10
CA ARG A 201 35.09 -29.04 -2.47
C ARG A 201 34.33 -30.09 -3.29
N VAL A 202 34.49 -31.36 -2.91
CA VAL A 202 33.73 -32.48 -3.48
C VAL A 202 32.25 -32.30 -3.15
N LEU A 203 31.38 -32.26 -4.16
CA LEU A 203 29.92 -32.32 -3.99
C LEU A 203 29.52 -33.71 -3.44
N PRO A 204 28.62 -33.80 -2.44
CA PRO A 204 28.01 -35.07 -2.05
C PRO A 204 27.05 -35.58 -3.14
N PRO A 205 26.95 -36.91 -3.37
CA PRO A 205 26.05 -37.50 -4.36
C PRO A 205 24.56 -37.33 -4.00
N PRO A 206 23.65 -37.28 -4.99
CA PRO A 206 22.24 -37.02 -4.75
C PRO A 206 21.53 -38.29 -4.29
N GLY A 207 21.00 -38.27 -3.06
CA GLY A 207 19.96 -39.24 -2.68
C GLY A 207 20.09 -39.80 -1.27
N THR A 208 19.69 -39.02 -0.27
CA THR A 208 19.13 -39.55 0.99
C THR A 208 18.08 -38.56 1.51
N ARG A 209 16.81 -38.96 1.45
CA ARG A 209 15.68 -38.19 2.00
C ARG A 209 15.82 -38.13 3.53
N PRO A 210 15.73 -36.96 4.19
CA PRO A 210 15.67 -36.89 5.64
C PRO A 210 14.33 -37.43 6.16
N THR A 211 14.39 -38.56 6.85
CA THR A 211 13.26 -39.16 7.58
C THR A 211 12.89 -38.28 8.76
N MET A 212 11.68 -37.71 8.79
CA MET A 212 11.20 -36.92 9.93
C MET A 212 10.97 -37.81 11.17
N PRO A 213 11.42 -37.37 12.37
CA PRO A 213 11.07 -38.03 13.62
C PRO A 213 9.56 -37.89 13.89
N ARG A 214 8.85 -39.00 14.01
CA ARG A 214 7.44 -39.01 14.45
C ARG A 214 7.38 -38.58 15.91
N GLN A 215 6.78 -37.42 16.19
CA GLN A 215 6.43 -37.01 17.55
C GLN A 215 5.31 -37.92 18.08
N ARG A 216 5.51 -38.51 19.26
CA ARG A 216 4.51 -39.35 19.95
C ARG A 216 3.57 -38.43 20.77
N PRO A 217 2.25 -38.69 20.84
CA PRO A 217 1.31 -37.88 21.62
C PRO A 217 1.58 -37.94 23.14
N PRO A 218 1.22 -36.90 23.91
CA PRO A 218 1.41 -36.86 25.36
C PRO A 218 0.43 -37.80 26.09
N GLU A 219 0.96 -38.62 27.01
CA GLU A 219 0.15 -39.42 27.92
C GLU A 219 -0.49 -38.51 29.00
N GLY A 220 -1.79 -38.67 29.20
CA GLY A 220 -2.56 -37.93 30.20
C GLY A 220 -2.29 -38.41 31.63
N PRO A 221 -2.63 -37.60 32.65
CA PRO A 221 -2.25 -37.86 34.04
C PRO A 221 -3.01 -39.04 34.64
N LEU A 222 -2.26 -39.96 35.26
CA LEU A 222 -2.79 -40.95 36.19
C LEU A 222 -2.99 -40.29 37.56
N ARG A 223 -4.21 -40.48 38.09
CA ARG A 223 -4.77 -40.15 39.41
C ARG A 223 -3.87 -39.56 40.49
#